data_AF-A0A0C2D1I3-F1
#
_entry.id   AF-A0A0C2D1I3-F1
#
_cell.length_a   1.000
_cell.length_b   1.000
_cell.length_c   1.000
_cell.angle_alpha   90.00
_cell.angle_beta   90.00
_cell.angle_gamma   90.00
#
_symmetry.space_group_name_H-M   'P 1'
#
loop_
_entity.id
_entity.type
_entity.pdbx_description
1 polymer ?
#
loop_
_entity_poly.entity_id
_entity_poly.type
_entity_poly.pdbx_seq_one_letter_code
_entity_poly.pdbx_strand_id
1 'polypeptide(L)'
;MVILALLTAAPPRAKANFQDPPERVVIGLDQFLDMYEKAKAKADQPEAPPRTHALSSAAYEGEVLIQDGEPRFARFNAKLRVEVLLDKGWARIPVLPATVALHAAKVNGKEVAMVIEDGFYTLITEQKGAFDLNLDFGASVSTANGQSSIAFELAGSGATTLRLKVPANEDLDFAVANAHLQSDQVVGNFRQVEATLPSTGTMLVSWQREIPVEAAAAKQQSQVYAEVYTLVGISDGLMRATTTIEHTILFAGKEKLEFKVPKGMTLVDVQGAGLRDWNHKDDGTLEVLLNYAAEGNYTLTMTTERVVSTTGGDLSAPIVQPIGVERAKGWVGVESRGNLEIQGGDVVQATPVDVRSLPAAILGITEQPVLLGYKYLTGEASVPLKIQQHDDVDVLVTLLDETRARTMWTPEGRRLTSVVYQVRNNRKQFLRLSLPDQAELWSASVGGRAVQPASAPDGQILIPLVRSQATGGALAAFEVEVVYVENGTPVPESGKGTFVATLPTPDVPSTYVAWTVYAPGDTKIKRRSYAGNLAHVDYLSNPIPTGTVAYIETVTPEVQQQANVQAGGGGMGEGAVPVPVSLPLQGKEVNFEKLIALGETLEVSFEYKGLKRK
;
A
#
# COMPACT_ATOMS: atom_id res chain seq x y z
N MET A 1 31.60 17.73 59.38
CA MET A 1 32.12 16.89 58.26
C MET A 1 31.77 17.63 56.98
N VAL A 2 32.74 18.22 56.26
CA VAL A 2 33.52 17.60 55.14
C VAL A 2 32.58 17.45 53.91
N ILE A 3 32.77 17.96 52.69
CA ILE A 3 33.89 18.56 51.91
C ILE A 3 33.27 19.25 50.66
N LEU A 4 33.91 20.33 50.16
CA LEU A 4 34.31 20.67 48.75
C LEU A 4 33.50 20.05 47.57
N ALA A 5 33.18 20.69 46.44
CA ALA A 5 33.96 21.63 45.62
C ALA A 5 33.11 22.24 44.45
N LEU A 6 33.49 23.47 44.05
CA LEU A 6 33.60 24.12 42.72
C LEU A 6 32.55 23.87 41.58
N LEU A 7 32.26 24.77 40.64
CA LEU A 7 32.32 26.24 40.41
C LEU A 7 32.01 26.42 38.90
N THR A 8 31.08 27.28 38.47
CA THR A 8 31.16 27.99 37.17
C THR A 8 30.25 29.24 37.14
N ALA A 9 30.81 30.32 36.59
CA ALA A 9 30.28 31.69 36.41
C ALA A 9 29.07 31.77 35.45
N ALA A 10 28.22 32.81 35.34
CA ALA A 10 28.34 34.29 35.41
C ALA A 10 26.91 34.92 35.50
N PRO A 11 26.69 36.21 35.17
CA PRO A 11 26.82 37.46 35.94
C PRO A 11 25.43 37.97 36.49
N PRO A 12 25.31 39.17 37.10
CA PRO A 12 24.28 39.48 38.09
C PRO A 12 22.93 39.93 37.50
N ARG A 13 21.85 39.66 38.23
CA ARG A 13 20.56 40.36 38.11
C ARG A 13 20.81 41.86 38.32
N ALA A 14 20.88 42.62 37.23
CA ALA A 14 20.80 44.07 37.29
C ALA A 14 19.40 44.45 37.76
N LYS A 15 19.32 44.86 39.03
CA LYS A 15 18.20 45.61 39.57
C LYS A 15 18.07 46.91 38.78
N ALA A 16 16.85 47.24 38.39
CA ALA A 16 16.50 48.53 37.82
C ALA A 16 16.93 49.65 38.78
N ASN A 17 17.90 50.47 38.36
CA ASN A 17 18.08 51.80 38.90
C ASN A 17 17.17 52.73 38.09
N PHE A 18 16.06 53.13 38.71
CA PHE A 18 15.30 54.28 38.26
C PHE A 18 16.02 55.56 38.68
N GLN A 19 15.93 56.58 37.82
CA GLN A 19 16.18 58.01 38.00
C GLN A 19 17.58 58.54 37.64
N ASP A 20 17.75 58.87 36.36
CA ASP A 20 18.08 60.25 35.98
C ASP A 20 16.82 60.89 35.38
N PRO A 21 16.42 62.12 35.76
CA PRO A 21 15.31 62.81 35.12
C PRO A 21 15.63 63.06 33.64
N PRO A 22 14.66 62.97 32.71
CA PRO A 22 14.93 63.25 31.30
C PRO A 22 15.50 64.67 31.18
N GLU A 23 16.69 64.78 30.59
CA GLU A 23 17.27 66.06 30.18
C GLU A 23 16.21 66.84 29.41
N ARG A 24 15.69 67.90 30.04
CA ARG A 24 14.70 68.76 29.39
C ARG A 24 15.43 69.57 28.34
N VAL A 25 15.28 69.17 27.08
CA VAL A 25 15.62 70.03 25.94
C VAL A 25 14.60 71.16 25.90
N VAL A 26 14.99 72.34 26.40
CA VAL A 26 14.16 73.55 26.31
C VAL A 26 14.50 74.22 24.98
N ILE A 27 13.64 74.04 23.99
CA ILE A 27 13.67 74.77 22.73
C ILE A 27 12.92 76.09 22.91
N GLY A 28 13.50 77.19 22.43
CA GLY A 28 12.81 78.48 22.40
C GLY A 28 11.56 78.40 21.53
N LEU A 29 10.50 79.14 21.89
CA LEU A 29 9.23 79.11 21.16
C LEU A 29 9.42 79.36 19.65
N ASP A 30 10.32 80.26 19.28
CA ASP A 30 10.64 80.56 17.87
C ASP A 30 11.27 79.37 17.15
N GLN A 31 12.12 78.62 17.84
CA GLN A 31 12.79 77.44 17.32
C GLN A 31 11.81 76.26 17.21
N PHE A 32 10.90 76.13 18.18
CA PHE A 32 9.78 75.20 18.12
C PHE A 32 8.84 75.54 16.96
N LEU A 33 8.49 76.81 16.78
CA LEU A 33 7.63 77.27 15.68
C LEU A 33 8.30 77.08 14.32
N ASP A 34 9.59 77.38 14.17
CA ASP A 34 10.34 77.11 12.93
C ASP A 34 10.43 75.61 12.63
N MET A 35 10.70 74.78 13.63
CA MET A 35 10.69 73.31 13.47
C MET A 35 9.29 72.78 13.17
N TYR A 36 8.24 73.33 13.80
CA TYR A 36 6.85 72.97 13.59
C TYR A 36 6.36 73.38 12.20
N GLU A 37 6.66 74.60 11.76
CA GLU A 37 6.39 75.10 10.41
C GLU A 37 7.15 74.27 9.36
N LYS A 38 8.44 73.98 9.57
CA LYS A 38 9.23 73.11 8.67
C LYS A 38 8.70 71.68 8.64
N ALA A 39 8.29 71.12 9.78
CA ALA A 39 7.71 69.78 9.85
C ALA A 39 6.32 69.73 9.19
N LYS A 40 5.49 70.76 9.38
CA LYS A 40 4.19 70.92 8.74
C LYS A 40 4.33 71.11 7.22
N ALA A 41 5.28 71.94 6.79
CA ALA A 41 5.62 72.13 5.37
C ALA A 41 6.19 70.86 4.69
N LYS A 42 6.83 69.97 5.46
CA LYS A 42 7.31 68.66 4.97
C LYS A 42 6.20 67.61 4.93
N ALA A 43 5.25 67.69 5.87
CA ALA A 43 4.06 66.82 5.91
C ALA A 43 3.03 67.19 4.83
N ASP A 44 3.00 68.44 4.39
CA ASP A 44 2.14 68.93 3.28
C ASP A 44 2.74 68.69 1.88
N GLN A 45 3.93 68.09 1.76
CA GLN A 45 4.42 67.64 0.46
C GLN A 45 3.76 66.30 0.12
N PRO A 46 2.92 66.24 -0.93
CA PRO A 46 2.33 64.97 -1.36
C PRO A 46 3.48 63.99 -1.65
N GLU A 47 3.39 62.81 -1.04
CA GLU A 47 4.33 61.72 -1.26
C GLU A 47 4.35 61.41 -2.76
N ALA A 48 5.54 61.42 -3.37
CA ALA A 48 5.65 61.14 -4.80
C ALA A 48 5.03 59.76 -5.09
N PRO A 49 4.22 59.63 -6.15
CA PRO A 49 3.52 58.38 -6.41
C PRO A 49 4.56 57.26 -6.64
N PRO A 50 4.31 56.04 -6.14
CA PRO A 50 5.24 54.92 -6.26
C PRO A 50 5.50 54.50 -7.72
N ARG A 51 4.65 54.97 -8.65
CA ARG A 51 4.82 54.87 -10.11
C ARG A 51 4.51 56.21 -10.75
N THR A 52 5.16 56.51 -11.86
CA THR A 52 4.94 57.76 -12.60
C THR A 52 3.70 57.72 -13.49
N HIS A 53 3.25 56.51 -13.85
CA HIS A 53 2.11 56.28 -14.72
C HIS A 53 1.49 54.89 -14.50
N ALA A 54 0.29 54.69 -15.04
CA ALA A 54 -0.35 53.40 -15.22
C ALA A 54 -1.13 53.36 -16.54
N LEU A 55 -1.33 52.16 -17.10
CA LEU A 55 -2.31 51.93 -18.17
C LEU A 55 -3.52 51.24 -17.54
N SER A 56 -4.66 51.92 -17.47
CA SER A 56 -5.85 51.35 -16.85
C SER A 56 -6.51 50.29 -17.74
N SER A 57 -6.47 50.50 -19.06
CA SER A 57 -7.02 49.58 -20.05
C SER A 57 -6.35 49.71 -21.41
N ALA A 58 -6.29 48.62 -22.16
CA ALA A 58 -5.83 48.55 -23.53
C ALA A 58 -6.83 47.79 -24.41
N ALA A 59 -7.39 48.44 -25.42
CA ALA A 59 -8.26 47.80 -26.40
C ALA A 59 -7.56 47.78 -27.77
N TYR A 60 -7.39 46.59 -28.34
CA TYR A 60 -6.76 46.40 -29.65
C TYR A 60 -7.80 45.94 -30.67
N GLU A 61 -8.06 46.76 -31.68
CA GLU A 61 -8.91 46.40 -32.81
C GLU A 61 -8.05 46.21 -34.07
N GLY A 62 -7.96 44.98 -34.55
CA GLY A 62 -7.12 44.60 -35.69
C GLY A 62 -7.92 44.13 -36.89
N GLU A 63 -7.38 44.37 -38.08
CA GLU A 63 -7.83 43.78 -39.34
C GLU A 63 -6.64 43.19 -40.10
N VAL A 64 -6.74 41.90 -40.43
CA VAL A 64 -5.75 41.21 -41.26
C VAL A 64 -5.93 41.60 -42.72
N LEU A 65 -4.82 41.93 -43.36
CA LEU A 65 -4.77 42.33 -44.76
C LEU A 65 -4.13 41.21 -45.58
N ILE A 66 -4.82 40.82 -46.65
CA ILE A 66 -4.38 39.79 -47.58
C ILE A 66 -3.61 40.46 -48.72
N GLN A 67 -2.40 39.96 -48.99
CA GLN A 67 -1.57 40.36 -50.11
C GLN A 67 -1.13 39.10 -50.87
N ASP A 68 -1.25 39.12 -52.20
CA ASP A 68 -0.93 37.98 -53.08
C ASP A 68 -1.63 36.66 -52.67
N GLY A 69 -2.83 36.77 -52.10
CA GLY A 69 -3.64 35.62 -51.67
C GLY A 69 -3.30 35.08 -50.28
N GLU A 70 -2.32 35.65 -49.57
CA GLU A 70 -1.94 35.23 -48.22
C GLU A 70 -2.06 36.38 -47.19
N PRO A 71 -2.40 36.08 -45.93
CA PRO A 71 -2.36 37.08 -44.87
C PRO A 71 -0.89 37.40 -44.53
N ARG A 72 -0.47 38.65 -44.76
CA ARG A 72 0.94 39.08 -44.59
C ARG A 72 1.14 40.10 -43.48
N PHE A 73 0.14 40.93 -43.22
CA PHE A 73 0.19 41.98 -42.21
C PHE A 73 -1.21 42.23 -41.65
N ALA A 74 -1.26 42.75 -40.43
CA ALA A 74 -2.49 43.17 -39.77
C ALA A 74 -2.34 44.61 -39.30
N ARG A 75 -3.36 45.43 -39.58
CA ARG A 75 -3.42 46.82 -39.13
C ARG A 75 -4.25 46.88 -37.85
N PHE A 76 -3.71 47.53 -36.82
CA PHE A 76 -4.36 47.69 -35.53
C PHE A 76 -4.63 49.15 -35.23
N ASN A 77 -5.82 49.41 -34.71
CA ASN A 77 -6.14 50.60 -33.94
C ASN A 77 -6.18 50.20 -32.46
N ALA A 78 -5.23 50.69 -31.67
CA ALA A 78 -5.23 50.48 -30.23
C ALA A 78 -5.64 51.74 -29.49
N LYS A 79 -6.54 51.58 -28.53
CA LYS A 79 -6.96 52.63 -27.60
C LYS A 79 -6.46 52.28 -26.20
N LEU A 80 -5.46 53.03 -25.75
CA LEU A 80 -4.86 52.88 -24.42
C LEU A 80 -5.37 54.02 -23.52
N ARG A 81 -5.86 53.67 -22.33
CA ARG A 81 -6.17 54.68 -21.32
C ARG A 81 -5.01 54.81 -20.36
N VAL A 82 -4.35 55.95 -20.46
CA VAL A 82 -3.12 56.29 -19.75
C VAL A 82 -3.48 57.16 -18.56
N GLU A 83 -2.92 56.87 -17.40
CA GLU A 83 -3.01 57.71 -16.21
C GLU A 83 -1.61 58.17 -15.80
N VAL A 84 -1.38 59.48 -15.90
CA VAL A 84 -0.12 60.09 -15.44
C VAL A 84 -0.28 60.54 -14.00
N LEU A 85 0.52 59.93 -13.13
CA LEU A 85 0.46 60.13 -11.68
C LEU A 85 1.40 61.24 -11.21
N LEU A 86 2.34 61.67 -12.05
CA LEU A 86 3.28 62.75 -11.72
C LEU A 86 2.60 64.11 -11.57
N ASP A 87 2.78 64.74 -10.42
CA ASP A 87 2.30 66.10 -10.16
C ASP A 87 3.12 67.18 -10.89
N LYS A 88 4.37 66.91 -11.27
CA LYS A 88 5.26 67.84 -12.00
C LYS A 88 6.25 67.06 -12.87
N GLY A 89 6.65 67.65 -14.01
CA GLY A 89 7.64 67.09 -14.93
C GLY A 89 7.05 66.27 -16.08
N TRP A 90 7.93 65.63 -16.86
CA TRP A 90 7.57 64.79 -18.00
C TRP A 90 7.43 63.33 -17.57
N ALA A 91 6.35 62.69 -18.01
CA ALA A 91 6.16 61.24 -17.91
C ALA A 91 6.69 60.55 -19.18
N ARG A 92 7.27 59.36 -19.00
CA ARG A 92 7.75 58.46 -20.06
C ARG A 92 6.99 57.15 -19.94
N ILE A 93 6.23 56.79 -20.96
CA ILE A 93 5.22 55.74 -20.88
C ILE A 93 5.42 54.76 -22.05
N PRO A 94 5.99 53.57 -21.84
CA PRO A 94 6.12 52.57 -22.89
C PRO A 94 4.73 52.00 -23.22
N VAL A 95 4.35 52.05 -24.50
CA VAL A 95 2.97 51.76 -24.92
C VAL A 95 2.85 50.73 -26.03
N LEU A 96 3.92 50.50 -26.80
CA LEU A 96 3.91 49.56 -27.92
C LEU A 96 5.33 49.08 -28.21
N PRO A 97 5.59 47.79 -28.45
CA PRO A 97 6.93 47.32 -28.77
C PRO A 97 7.40 47.86 -30.13
N ALA A 98 8.69 48.14 -30.27
CA ALA A 98 9.30 48.61 -31.52
C ALA A 98 9.43 47.51 -32.58
N THR A 99 8.97 46.29 -32.29
CA THR A 99 8.87 45.16 -33.24
C THR A 99 7.68 45.28 -34.20
N VAL A 100 6.71 46.15 -33.90
CA VAL A 100 5.62 46.51 -34.80
C VAL A 100 5.87 47.88 -35.45
N ALA A 101 5.23 48.13 -36.58
CA ALA A 101 5.39 49.38 -37.33
C ALA A 101 4.35 50.41 -36.90
N LEU A 102 4.74 51.37 -36.05
CA LEU A 102 3.85 52.48 -35.65
C LEU A 102 3.63 53.43 -36.83
N HIS A 103 2.36 53.64 -37.20
CA HIS A 103 1.95 54.57 -38.25
C HIS A 103 1.56 55.95 -37.69
N ALA A 104 0.79 55.98 -36.61
CA ALA A 104 0.40 57.22 -35.95
C ALA A 104 0.16 57.01 -34.44
N ALA A 105 0.49 58.02 -33.64
CA ALA A 105 0.14 58.09 -32.22
C ALA A 105 -0.55 59.43 -31.96
N LYS A 106 -1.73 59.40 -31.34
CA LYS A 106 -2.55 60.59 -31.11
C LYS A 106 -3.13 60.63 -29.71
N VAL A 107 -3.02 61.77 -29.04
CA VAL A 107 -3.74 62.07 -27.79
C VAL A 107 -4.77 63.15 -28.10
N ASN A 108 -6.03 62.92 -27.75
CA ASN A 108 -7.13 63.84 -28.04
C ASN A 108 -7.19 64.28 -29.53
N GLY A 109 -6.86 63.36 -30.44
CA GLY A 109 -6.88 63.59 -31.89
C GLY A 109 -5.67 64.33 -32.47
N LYS A 110 -4.74 64.82 -31.64
CA LYS A 110 -3.50 65.49 -32.07
C LYS A 110 -2.33 64.52 -32.03
N GLU A 111 -1.45 64.61 -33.02
CA GLU A 111 -0.22 63.81 -33.03
C GLU A 111 0.69 64.15 -31.84
N VAL A 112 1.32 63.12 -31.29
CA VAL A 112 2.22 63.22 -30.15
C VAL A 112 3.60 62.68 -30.48
N ALA A 113 4.61 63.24 -29.80
CA ALA A 113 5.97 62.76 -29.94
C ALA A 113 6.14 61.40 -29.27
N MET A 114 6.72 60.46 -30.03
CA MET A 114 7.08 59.13 -29.58
C MET A 114 8.60 58.98 -29.72
N VAL A 115 9.25 58.37 -28.73
CA VAL A 115 10.65 57.94 -28.83
C VAL A 115 10.71 56.43 -28.72
N ILE A 116 11.79 55.82 -29.19
CA ILE A 116 12.05 54.39 -28.94
C ILE A 116 13.03 54.30 -27.79
N GLU A 117 12.62 53.66 -26.69
CA GLU A 117 13.45 53.38 -25.51
C GLU A 117 13.20 51.96 -25.05
N ASP A 118 14.28 51.25 -24.69
CA ASP A 118 14.22 49.87 -24.19
C ASP A 118 13.38 48.92 -25.06
N GLY A 119 13.40 49.15 -26.39
CA GLY A 119 12.65 48.34 -27.35
C GLY A 119 11.16 48.66 -27.46
N PHE A 120 10.69 49.77 -26.87
CA PHE A 120 9.29 50.22 -26.94
C PHE A 120 9.17 51.64 -27.51
N TYR A 121 8.14 51.87 -28.31
CA TYR A 121 7.59 53.21 -28.52
C TYR A 121 7.07 53.74 -27.18
N THR A 122 7.67 54.82 -26.74
CA THR A 122 7.46 55.46 -25.45
C THR A 122 6.91 56.86 -25.67
N LEU A 123 5.75 57.14 -25.09
CA LEU A 123 5.13 58.45 -25.08
C LEU A 123 5.86 59.35 -24.10
N ILE A 124 6.23 60.55 -24.54
CA ILE A 124 6.77 61.62 -23.70
C ILE A 124 5.70 62.71 -23.56
N THR A 125 5.21 62.96 -22.34
CA THR A 125 4.11 63.91 -22.10
C THR A 125 4.20 64.64 -20.76
N GLU A 126 3.76 65.91 -20.71
CA GLU A 126 3.53 66.68 -19.47
C GLU A 126 2.06 66.63 -19.03
N GLN A 127 1.19 65.96 -19.79
CA GLN A 127 -0.23 65.88 -19.49
C GLN A 127 -0.45 65.06 -18.21
N LYS A 128 -1.25 65.61 -17.29
CA LYS A 128 -1.56 64.98 -16.00
C LYS A 128 -2.91 64.28 -16.02
N GLY A 129 -3.07 63.29 -15.15
CA GLY A 129 -4.31 62.54 -14.99
C GLY A 129 -4.59 61.60 -16.17
N ALA A 130 -5.85 61.20 -16.30
CA ALA A 130 -6.26 60.18 -17.26
C ALA A 130 -6.55 60.77 -18.65
N PHE A 131 -6.03 60.13 -19.71
CA PHE A 131 -6.33 60.44 -21.10
C PHE A 131 -6.24 59.23 -22.01
N ASP A 132 -6.83 59.33 -23.21
CA ASP A 132 -6.82 58.26 -24.20
C ASP A 132 -5.70 58.52 -25.22
N LEU A 133 -4.81 57.53 -25.38
CA LEU A 133 -3.81 57.45 -26.43
C LEU A 133 -4.29 56.47 -27.50
N ASN A 134 -4.47 56.97 -28.72
CA ASN A 134 -4.82 56.16 -29.88
C ASN A 134 -3.58 55.89 -30.71
N LEU A 135 -3.32 54.61 -30.99
CA LEU A 135 -2.19 54.13 -31.79
C LEU A 135 -2.72 53.44 -33.04
N ASP A 136 -2.16 53.77 -34.19
CA ASP A 136 -2.36 53.07 -35.46
C ASP A 136 -1.03 52.41 -35.83
N PHE A 137 -1.00 51.09 -35.97
CA PHE A 137 0.22 50.35 -36.24
C PHE A 137 -0.02 49.07 -37.05
N GLY A 138 1.03 48.58 -37.70
CA GLY A 138 1.03 47.31 -38.43
C GLY A 138 1.85 46.24 -37.71
N ALA A 139 1.31 45.03 -37.62
CA ALA A 139 2.02 43.84 -37.15
C ALA A 139 2.14 42.81 -38.28
N SER A 140 3.28 42.11 -38.36
CA SER A 140 3.49 41.07 -39.36
C SER A 140 2.67 39.82 -39.05
N VAL A 141 2.08 39.22 -40.07
CA VAL A 141 1.48 37.89 -39.99
C VAL A 141 2.50 36.87 -40.45
N SER A 142 2.73 35.84 -39.64
CA SER A 142 3.58 34.70 -40.00
C SER A 142 2.70 33.51 -40.34
N THR A 143 2.88 32.94 -41.54
CA THR A 143 2.14 31.76 -42.00
C THR A 143 3.11 30.61 -42.23
N ALA A 144 2.86 29.48 -41.58
CA ALA A 144 3.64 28.26 -41.73
C ALA A 144 2.71 27.05 -41.64
N ASN A 145 2.89 26.06 -42.51
CA ASN A 145 2.12 24.80 -42.51
C ASN A 145 0.58 24.98 -42.47
N GLY A 146 0.06 26.05 -43.08
CA GLY A 146 -1.38 26.34 -43.12
C GLY A 146 -1.95 27.01 -41.87
N GLN A 147 -1.12 27.35 -40.89
CA GLN A 147 -1.49 28.16 -39.73
C GLN A 147 -0.87 29.56 -39.84
N SER A 148 -1.69 30.58 -39.67
CA SER A 148 -1.28 31.99 -39.63
C SER A 148 -1.28 32.48 -38.19
N SER A 149 -0.38 33.40 -37.86
CA SER A 149 -0.28 33.97 -36.51
C SER A 149 0.20 35.40 -36.51
N ILE A 150 -0.24 36.16 -35.50
CA ILE A 150 0.25 37.50 -35.16
C ILE A 150 0.73 37.46 -33.73
N ALA A 151 1.94 37.95 -33.49
CA ALA A 151 2.49 38.05 -32.16
C ALA A 151 3.17 39.39 -31.89
N PHE A 152 2.90 40.00 -30.74
CA PHE A 152 3.64 41.14 -30.21
C PHE A 152 3.50 41.26 -28.70
N GLU A 153 4.44 41.94 -28.05
CA GLU A 153 4.42 42.17 -26.60
C GLU A 153 3.35 43.21 -26.22
N LEU A 154 2.60 42.94 -25.16
CA LEU A 154 1.58 43.83 -24.61
C LEU A 154 2.21 44.85 -23.66
N ALA A 155 1.78 46.10 -23.76
CA ALA A 155 2.05 47.09 -22.72
C ALA A 155 1.22 46.76 -21.47
N GLY A 156 1.87 46.75 -20.30
CA GLY A 156 1.23 46.34 -19.05
C GLY A 156 0.01 47.19 -18.69
N SER A 157 -1.20 46.62 -18.73
CA SER A 157 -2.46 47.33 -18.50
C SER A 157 -3.41 46.62 -17.53
N GLY A 158 -4.27 47.37 -16.84
CA GLY A 158 -5.24 46.79 -15.89
C GLY A 158 -6.28 45.87 -16.54
N ALA A 159 -6.64 46.11 -17.81
CA ALA A 159 -7.57 45.29 -18.57
C ALA A 159 -7.24 45.33 -20.07
N THR A 160 -7.04 44.18 -20.70
CA THR A 160 -6.68 44.09 -22.11
C THR A 160 -7.76 43.36 -22.92
N THR A 161 -8.27 44.00 -23.98
CA THR A 161 -9.21 43.38 -24.93
C THR A 161 -8.65 43.36 -26.34
N LEU A 162 -8.99 42.32 -27.07
CA LEU A 162 -8.65 42.13 -28.48
C LEU A 162 -9.93 41.92 -29.27
N ARG A 163 -10.02 42.56 -30.43
CA ARG A 163 -10.94 42.23 -31.52
C ARG A 163 -10.14 42.15 -32.81
N LEU A 164 -10.02 40.97 -33.41
CA LEU A 164 -9.29 40.78 -34.68
C LEU A 164 -10.25 40.29 -35.75
N LYS A 165 -10.31 41.01 -36.88
CA LYS A 165 -11.02 40.60 -38.08
C LYS A 165 -10.05 39.96 -39.06
N VAL A 166 -10.39 38.76 -39.53
CA VAL A 166 -9.67 38.06 -40.59
C VAL A 166 -10.60 37.91 -41.79
N PRO A 167 -10.24 38.44 -42.97
CA PRO A 167 -11.01 38.18 -44.18
C PRO A 167 -10.97 36.68 -44.47
N ALA A 168 -12.15 36.06 -44.58
CA ALA A 168 -12.24 34.63 -44.78
C ALA A 168 -13.47 34.30 -45.62
N ASN A 169 -13.27 33.45 -46.62
CA ASN A 169 -14.30 32.82 -47.44
C ASN A 169 -14.66 31.41 -46.95
N GLU A 170 -13.96 30.92 -45.94
CA GLU A 170 -14.10 29.62 -45.30
C GLU A 170 -14.11 29.84 -43.77
N ASP A 171 -14.62 28.86 -43.02
CA ASP A 171 -14.57 28.92 -41.56
C ASP A 171 -13.13 28.81 -41.04
N LEU A 172 -12.88 29.48 -39.92
CA LEU A 172 -11.56 29.59 -39.30
C LEU A 172 -11.66 29.19 -37.83
N ASP A 173 -10.70 28.38 -37.41
CA ASP A 173 -10.46 28.06 -36.01
C ASP A 173 -9.42 29.04 -35.44
N PHE A 174 -9.75 29.68 -34.33
CA PHE A 174 -8.91 30.68 -33.67
C PHE A 174 -8.39 30.16 -32.33
N ALA A 175 -7.11 30.34 -32.09
CA ALA A 175 -6.50 30.17 -30.77
C ALA A 175 -5.83 31.48 -30.34
N VAL A 176 -6.32 32.07 -29.26
CA VAL A 176 -5.72 33.25 -28.62
C VAL A 176 -4.99 32.81 -27.35
N ALA A 177 -3.67 32.94 -27.33
CA ALA A 177 -2.86 32.51 -26.19
C ALA A 177 -3.20 33.33 -24.93
N ASN A 178 -3.36 32.62 -23.80
CA ASN A 178 -3.67 33.20 -22.48
C ASN A 178 -5.02 33.94 -22.38
N ALA A 179 -5.94 33.75 -23.35
CA ALA A 179 -7.27 34.34 -23.26
C ALA A 179 -8.06 33.74 -22.09
N HIS A 180 -8.64 34.61 -21.25
CA HIS A 180 -9.55 34.21 -20.18
C HIS A 180 -10.99 34.06 -20.66
N LEU A 181 -11.34 34.81 -21.71
CA LEU A 181 -12.60 34.73 -22.42
C LEU A 181 -12.28 34.87 -23.91
N GLN A 182 -12.83 33.97 -24.74
CA GLN A 182 -12.72 34.02 -26.19
C GLN A 182 -14.09 33.73 -26.80
N SER A 183 -14.45 34.46 -27.85
CA SER A 183 -15.59 34.18 -28.71
C SER A 183 -15.28 34.61 -30.12
N ASP A 184 -15.84 33.93 -31.11
CA ASP A 184 -15.75 34.34 -32.50
C ASP A 184 -17.13 34.39 -33.16
N GLN A 185 -17.21 35.15 -34.26
CA GLN A 185 -18.44 35.33 -35.02
C GLN A 185 -18.13 35.71 -36.46
N VAL A 186 -19.07 35.44 -37.36
CA VAL A 186 -19.03 35.92 -38.74
C VAL A 186 -19.59 37.35 -38.77
N VAL A 187 -18.82 38.31 -39.29
CA VAL A 187 -19.23 39.71 -39.45
C VAL A 187 -18.99 40.14 -40.89
N GLY A 188 -20.03 40.09 -41.72
CA GLY A 188 -19.88 40.33 -43.16
C GLY A 188 -18.98 39.29 -43.82
N ASN A 189 -17.90 39.72 -44.48
CA ASN A 189 -16.91 38.85 -45.12
C ASN A 189 -15.70 38.53 -44.22
N PHE A 190 -15.84 38.72 -42.91
CA PHE A 190 -14.77 38.50 -41.95
C PHE A 190 -15.19 37.48 -40.90
N ARG A 191 -14.24 36.66 -40.46
CA ARG A 191 -14.32 35.98 -39.17
C ARG A 191 -13.66 36.88 -38.13
N GLN A 192 -14.41 37.23 -37.10
CA GLN A 192 -13.96 38.11 -36.03
C GLN A 192 -13.82 37.34 -34.75
N VAL A 193 -12.62 37.33 -34.17
CA VAL A 193 -12.36 36.81 -32.82
C VAL A 193 -12.28 37.97 -31.83
N GLU A 194 -12.93 37.80 -30.68
CA GLU A 194 -12.85 38.68 -29.53
C GLU A 194 -12.26 37.92 -28.35
N ALA A 195 -11.33 38.55 -27.63
CA ALA A 195 -10.70 37.94 -26.47
C ALA A 195 -10.39 38.95 -25.36
N THR A 196 -10.43 38.48 -24.11
CA THR A 196 -9.91 39.20 -22.94
C THR A 196 -8.61 38.57 -22.47
N LEU A 197 -7.57 39.38 -22.37
CA LEU A 197 -6.18 38.95 -22.16
C LEU A 197 -5.67 39.39 -20.78
N PRO A 198 -4.59 38.74 -20.27
CA PRO A 198 -3.94 39.15 -19.04
C PRO A 198 -3.33 40.56 -19.16
N SER A 199 -3.00 41.14 -18.01
CA SER A 199 -2.45 42.50 -17.92
C SER A 199 -1.09 42.70 -18.61
N THR A 200 -0.30 41.64 -18.78
CA THR A 200 1.06 41.68 -19.34
C THR A 200 1.35 40.40 -20.13
N GLY A 201 2.39 40.40 -20.97
CA GLY A 201 2.86 39.23 -21.69
C GLY A 201 2.79 39.42 -23.20
N THR A 202 2.61 38.33 -23.95
CA THR A 202 2.57 38.35 -25.41
C THR A 202 1.13 38.20 -25.90
N MET A 203 0.68 39.13 -26.75
CA MET A 203 -0.47 38.93 -27.62
C MET A 203 -0.06 37.91 -28.66
N LEU A 204 -0.63 36.71 -28.65
CA LEU A 204 -0.46 35.72 -29.72
C LEU A 204 -1.83 35.23 -30.15
N VAL A 205 -2.19 35.53 -31.39
CA VAL A 205 -3.39 35.03 -32.03
C VAL A 205 -2.94 34.16 -33.19
N SER A 206 -3.44 32.94 -33.24
CA SER A 206 -3.25 32.05 -34.37
C SER A 206 -4.59 31.61 -34.93
N TRP A 207 -4.63 31.40 -36.24
CA TRP A 207 -5.81 30.88 -36.90
C TRP A 207 -5.40 29.98 -38.07
N GLN A 208 -6.28 29.05 -38.38
CA GLN A 208 -6.14 28.12 -39.50
C GLN A 208 -7.53 27.81 -40.05
N ARG A 209 -7.59 27.20 -41.23
CA ARG A 209 -8.86 26.73 -41.77
C ARG A 209 -9.52 25.76 -40.80
N GLU A 210 -10.76 26.03 -40.44
CA GLU A 210 -11.56 25.12 -39.62
C GLU A 210 -11.79 23.82 -40.41
N ILE A 211 -11.41 22.69 -39.82
CA ILE A 211 -11.66 21.39 -40.42
C ILE A 211 -13.12 21.05 -40.08
N PRO A 212 -14.03 20.90 -41.07
CA PRO A 212 -15.43 20.59 -40.80
C PRO A 212 -15.53 19.39 -39.87
N VAL A 213 -16.44 19.42 -38.89
CA VAL A 213 -16.60 18.37 -37.88
C VAL A 213 -16.73 16.97 -38.51
N GLU A 214 -17.35 16.86 -39.68
CA GLU A 214 -17.47 15.62 -40.45
C GLU A 214 -16.11 15.12 -41.00
N ALA A 215 -15.23 16.03 -41.41
CA ALA A 215 -13.87 15.73 -41.88
C ALA A 215 -12.87 15.53 -40.72
N ALA A 216 -13.09 16.20 -39.58
CA ALA A 216 -12.34 15.99 -38.33
C ALA A 216 -12.69 14.64 -37.69
N ALA A 217 -13.98 14.29 -37.65
CA ALA A 217 -14.47 12.98 -37.21
C ALA A 217 -14.04 11.84 -38.14
N ALA A 218 -13.89 12.11 -39.44
CA ALA A 218 -13.43 11.10 -40.40
C ALA A 218 -11.91 10.80 -40.35
N LYS A 219 -11.08 11.57 -39.61
CA LYS A 219 -9.61 11.47 -39.70
C LYS A 219 -8.82 11.23 -38.42
N GLN A 220 -9.46 10.97 -37.29
CA GLN A 220 -8.75 10.38 -36.15
C GLN A 220 -9.52 9.17 -35.64
N GLN A 221 -9.44 8.07 -36.38
CA GLN A 221 -9.70 6.77 -35.78
C GLN A 221 -8.73 6.60 -34.61
N SER A 222 -9.28 6.40 -33.42
CA SER A 222 -8.50 6.18 -32.20
C SER A 222 -7.50 5.06 -32.43
N GLN A 223 -6.21 5.36 -32.26
CA GLN A 223 -5.16 4.35 -32.32
C GLN A 223 -4.87 3.90 -30.89
N VAL A 224 -5.06 2.61 -30.64
CA VAL A 224 -4.90 2.02 -29.32
C VAL A 224 -3.81 0.98 -29.36
N TYR A 225 -2.82 1.11 -28.49
CA TYR A 225 -1.81 0.08 -28.24
C TYR A 225 -2.06 -0.54 -26.87
N ALA A 226 -1.76 -1.84 -26.71
CA ALA A 226 -1.97 -2.53 -25.45
C ALA A 226 -0.74 -3.37 -25.04
N GLU A 227 -0.40 -3.30 -23.76
CA GLU A 227 0.48 -4.24 -23.08
C GLU A 227 -0.33 -5.06 -22.08
N VAL A 228 -0.29 -6.39 -22.22
CA VAL A 228 -1.10 -7.32 -21.43
C VAL A 228 -0.19 -8.11 -20.49
N TYR A 229 -0.46 -8.04 -19.19
CA TYR A 229 0.31 -8.71 -18.16
C TYR A 229 -0.59 -9.68 -17.40
N THR A 230 -0.34 -10.98 -17.54
CA THR A 230 -1.15 -12.01 -16.88
C THR A 230 -0.32 -12.75 -15.85
N LEU A 231 -0.77 -12.72 -14.60
CA LEU A 231 -0.30 -13.65 -13.56
C LEU A 231 -1.29 -14.81 -13.44
N VAL A 232 -0.82 -16.03 -13.64
CA VAL A 232 -1.60 -17.27 -13.53
C VAL A 232 -1.20 -17.99 -12.26
N GLY A 233 -2.13 -18.18 -11.34
CA GLY A 233 -1.97 -19.03 -10.16
C GLY A 233 -2.77 -20.31 -10.30
N ILE A 234 -2.14 -21.45 -10.00
CA ILE A 234 -2.79 -22.76 -10.03
C ILE A 234 -2.72 -23.38 -8.62
N SER A 235 -3.88 -23.79 -8.10
CA SER A 235 -4.04 -24.38 -6.77
C SER A 235 -5.24 -25.32 -6.71
N ASP A 236 -5.11 -26.52 -6.14
CA ASP A 236 -6.22 -27.40 -5.70
C ASP A 236 -7.46 -27.42 -6.61
N GLY A 237 -7.26 -27.64 -7.92
CA GLY A 237 -8.36 -27.75 -8.90
C GLY A 237 -8.92 -26.41 -9.40
N LEU A 238 -8.26 -25.29 -9.10
CA LEU A 238 -8.60 -23.96 -9.58
C LEU A 238 -7.39 -23.29 -10.25
N MET A 239 -7.61 -22.75 -11.44
CA MET A 239 -6.74 -21.77 -12.06
C MET A 239 -7.36 -20.40 -11.88
N ARG A 240 -6.59 -19.46 -11.32
CA ARG A 240 -6.95 -18.05 -11.28
C ARG A 240 -5.95 -17.25 -12.10
N ALA A 241 -6.44 -16.31 -12.89
CA ALA A 241 -5.61 -15.39 -13.64
C ALA A 241 -6.01 -13.95 -13.36
N THR A 242 -5.02 -13.15 -12.97
CA THR A 242 -5.14 -11.70 -12.85
C THR A 242 -4.46 -11.09 -14.06
N THR A 243 -5.21 -10.38 -14.88
CA THR A 243 -4.72 -9.74 -16.09
C THR A 243 -4.82 -8.22 -15.96
N THR A 244 -3.68 -7.55 -16.02
CA THR A 244 -3.58 -6.09 -16.12
C THR A 244 -3.29 -5.73 -17.57
N ILE A 245 -4.15 -4.91 -18.19
CA ILE A 245 -3.97 -4.37 -19.53
C ILE A 245 -3.70 -2.88 -19.43
N GLU A 246 -2.52 -2.46 -19.88
CA GLU A 246 -2.14 -1.07 -20.02
C GLU A 246 -2.37 -0.64 -21.47
N HIS A 247 -3.22 0.37 -21.68
CA HIS A 247 -3.54 0.93 -22.97
C HIS A 247 -2.81 2.26 -23.17
N THR A 248 -2.39 2.53 -24.40
CA THR A 248 -2.01 3.87 -24.86
C THR A 248 -2.96 4.28 -25.97
N ILE A 249 -3.85 5.23 -25.69
CA ILE A 249 -4.93 5.71 -26.55
C ILE A 249 -4.52 7.06 -27.15
N LEU A 250 -4.34 7.10 -28.47
CA LEU A 250 -3.92 8.28 -29.21
C LEU A 250 -5.04 8.80 -30.12
N PHE A 251 -4.96 10.09 -30.44
CA PHE A 251 -5.82 10.83 -31.37
C PHE A 251 -7.26 11.06 -30.93
N ALA A 252 -7.99 10.01 -30.54
CA ALA A 252 -9.36 10.12 -30.07
C ALA A 252 -9.60 9.20 -28.86
N GLY A 253 -10.25 9.74 -27.82
CA GLY A 253 -10.55 8.98 -26.62
C GLY A 253 -11.52 7.82 -26.85
N LYS A 254 -11.48 6.82 -25.97
CA LYS A 254 -12.38 5.65 -26.00
C LYS A 254 -13.27 5.60 -24.77
N GLU A 255 -14.58 5.57 -24.97
CA GLU A 255 -15.57 5.32 -23.91
C GLU A 255 -15.91 3.83 -23.75
N LYS A 256 -15.53 3.01 -24.73
CA LYS A 256 -15.75 1.56 -24.77
C LYS A 256 -14.45 0.84 -25.10
N LEU A 257 -14.12 -0.17 -24.29
CA LEU A 257 -13.03 -1.11 -24.54
C LEU A 257 -13.62 -2.53 -24.64
N GLU A 258 -13.07 -3.34 -25.54
CA GLU A 258 -13.57 -4.71 -25.78
C GLU A 258 -12.41 -5.70 -25.68
N PHE A 259 -12.66 -6.85 -25.08
CA PHE A 259 -11.66 -7.90 -24.88
C PHE A 259 -12.26 -9.26 -25.20
N LYS A 260 -11.48 -10.15 -25.81
CA LYS A 260 -11.83 -11.56 -25.92
C LYS A 260 -11.26 -12.31 -24.73
N VAL A 261 -12.16 -12.84 -23.89
CA VAL A 261 -11.81 -13.66 -22.74
C VAL A 261 -11.59 -15.10 -23.22
N PRO A 262 -10.52 -15.80 -22.80
CA PRO A 262 -10.28 -17.19 -23.16
C PRO A 262 -11.45 -18.12 -22.81
N LYS A 263 -11.74 -19.08 -23.69
CA LYS A 263 -12.84 -20.03 -23.48
C LYS A 263 -12.66 -20.83 -22.18
N GLY A 264 -13.76 -21.02 -21.47
CA GLY A 264 -13.81 -21.78 -20.21
C GLY A 264 -13.35 -21.00 -18.98
N MET A 265 -13.08 -19.70 -19.11
CA MET A 265 -12.85 -18.80 -17.99
C MET A 265 -14.16 -18.14 -17.55
N THR A 266 -14.36 -18.09 -16.24
CA THR A 266 -15.38 -17.27 -15.58
C THR A 266 -14.75 -15.94 -15.19
N LEU A 267 -15.39 -14.84 -15.57
CA LEU A 267 -14.97 -13.50 -15.17
C LEU A 267 -15.46 -13.22 -13.75
N VAL A 268 -14.53 -12.88 -12.85
CA VAL A 268 -14.80 -12.66 -11.43
C VAL A 268 -14.97 -11.18 -11.13
N ASP A 269 -14.06 -10.37 -11.66
CA ASP A 269 -14.03 -8.93 -11.38
C ASP A 269 -13.32 -8.16 -12.50
N VAL A 270 -13.72 -6.90 -12.67
CA VAL A 270 -13.13 -5.94 -13.61
C VAL A 270 -13.01 -4.60 -12.90
N GLN A 271 -11.82 -4.03 -12.90
CA GLN A 271 -11.49 -2.78 -12.22
C GLN A 271 -10.76 -1.84 -13.18
N GLY A 272 -11.11 -0.56 -13.13
CA GLY A 272 -10.48 0.49 -13.93
C GLY A 272 -10.98 1.87 -13.50
N ALA A 273 -10.18 2.90 -13.75
CA ALA A 273 -10.56 4.27 -13.41
C ALA A 273 -11.78 4.71 -14.24
N GLY A 274 -12.84 5.19 -13.59
CA GLY A 274 -14.06 5.60 -14.30
C GLY A 274 -14.81 4.46 -15.01
N LEU A 275 -14.60 3.21 -14.57
CA LEU A 275 -15.43 2.10 -15.01
C LEU A 275 -16.89 2.36 -14.63
N ARG A 276 -17.77 2.46 -15.64
CA ARG A 276 -19.22 2.65 -15.45
C ARG A 276 -19.92 1.31 -15.31
N ASP A 277 -19.66 0.40 -16.25
CA ASP A 277 -20.28 -0.91 -16.31
C ASP A 277 -19.43 -1.86 -17.16
N TRP A 278 -19.64 -3.16 -17.02
CA TRP A 278 -19.05 -4.17 -17.89
C TRP A 278 -20.01 -5.32 -18.14
N ASN A 279 -19.95 -5.90 -19.34
CA ASN A 279 -20.83 -6.98 -19.76
C ASN A 279 -20.02 -8.07 -20.47
N HIS A 280 -20.03 -9.28 -19.91
CA HIS A 280 -19.42 -10.45 -20.54
C HIS A 280 -20.48 -11.19 -21.37
N LYS A 281 -20.34 -11.10 -22.69
CA LYS A 281 -21.27 -11.69 -23.66
C LYS A 281 -21.04 -13.19 -23.80
N ASP A 282 -22.08 -13.92 -24.22
CA ASP A 282 -22.03 -15.38 -24.43
C ASP A 282 -21.00 -15.83 -25.48
N ASP A 283 -20.58 -14.92 -26.37
CA ASP A 283 -19.56 -15.18 -27.38
C ASP A 283 -18.11 -15.09 -26.85
N GLY A 284 -17.94 -14.79 -25.55
CA GLY A 284 -16.65 -14.62 -24.88
C GLY A 284 -16.08 -13.20 -24.97
N THR A 285 -16.85 -12.25 -25.50
CA THR A 285 -16.46 -10.83 -25.56
C THR A 285 -16.84 -10.12 -24.27
N LEU A 286 -15.86 -9.55 -23.60
CA LEU A 286 -16.05 -8.62 -22.50
C LEU A 286 -16.12 -7.19 -23.05
N GLU A 287 -17.26 -6.53 -22.86
CA GLU A 287 -17.46 -5.12 -23.13
C GLU A 287 -17.29 -4.31 -21.84
N VAL A 288 -16.46 -3.27 -21.87
CA VAL A 288 -16.14 -2.41 -20.73
C VAL A 288 -16.52 -0.98 -21.10
N LEU A 289 -17.47 -0.40 -20.35
CA LEU A 289 -18.01 0.93 -20.58
C LEU A 289 -17.46 1.89 -19.53
N LEU A 290 -16.90 3.02 -19.98
CA LEU A 290 -16.34 4.06 -19.14
C LEU A 290 -17.31 5.23 -18.99
N ASN A 291 -17.16 6.01 -17.93
CA ASN A 291 -17.93 7.24 -17.72
C ASN A 291 -17.30 8.49 -18.37
N TYR A 292 -16.13 8.34 -19.00
CA TYR A 292 -15.46 9.36 -19.80
C TYR A 292 -14.72 8.72 -20.99
N ALA A 293 -14.39 9.53 -21.99
CA ALA A 293 -13.53 9.09 -23.10
C ALA A 293 -12.07 9.00 -22.63
N ALA A 294 -11.56 7.78 -22.43
CA ALA A 294 -10.20 7.58 -21.97
C ALA A 294 -9.18 7.99 -23.04
N GLU A 295 -8.23 8.84 -22.65
CA GLU A 295 -7.15 9.37 -23.50
C GLU A 295 -5.79 9.11 -22.84
N GLY A 296 -4.74 8.96 -23.64
CA GLY A 296 -3.40 8.67 -23.13
C GLY A 296 -3.32 7.28 -22.50
N ASN A 297 -2.75 7.18 -21.30
CA ASN A 297 -2.55 5.89 -20.64
C ASN A 297 -3.78 5.49 -19.82
N TYR A 298 -4.28 4.28 -20.05
CA TYR A 298 -5.41 3.73 -19.32
C TYR A 298 -5.16 2.28 -18.90
N THR A 299 -5.26 2.01 -17.60
CA THR A 299 -5.04 0.66 -17.03
C THR A 299 -6.37 0.02 -16.63
N LEU A 300 -6.56 -1.21 -17.08
CA LEU A 300 -7.68 -2.07 -16.68
C LEU A 300 -7.13 -3.34 -16.05
N THR A 301 -7.68 -3.78 -14.93
CA THR A 301 -7.37 -5.07 -14.33
C THR A 301 -8.62 -5.94 -14.33
N MET A 302 -8.48 -7.22 -14.69
CA MET A 302 -9.55 -8.20 -14.59
C MET A 302 -9.07 -9.48 -13.95
N THR A 303 -9.94 -10.11 -13.18
CA THR A 303 -9.70 -11.41 -12.57
C THR A 303 -10.61 -12.44 -13.23
N THR A 304 -10.01 -13.54 -13.68
CA THR A 304 -10.72 -14.68 -14.24
C THR A 304 -10.34 -15.95 -13.50
N GLU A 305 -11.23 -16.93 -13.49
CA GLU A 305 -10.94 -18.24 -12.92
C GLU A 305 -11.58 -19.38 -13.70
N ARG A 306 -10.99 -20.56 -13.58
CA ARG A 306 -11.46 -21.79 -14.22
C ARG A 306 -11.18 -22.97 -13.30
N VAL A 307 -12.16 -23.85 -13.17
CA VAL A 307 -11.96 -25.17 -12.55
C VAL A 307 -11.10 -26.03 -13.46
N VAL A 308 -10.02 -26.59 -12.91
CA VAL A 308 -9.05 -27.44 -13.62
C VAL A 308 -8.97 -28.81 -12.95
N SER A 309 -8.69 -29.86 -13.71
CA SER A 309 -8.40 -31.17 -13.11
C SER A 309 -7.03 -31.13 -12.45
N THR A 310 -6.87 -31.81 -11.32
CA THR A 310 -5.57 -31.91 -10.62
C THR A 310 -4.64 -32.98 -11.20
N THR A 311 -5.17 -33.82 -12.09
CA THR A 311 -4.44 -34.84 -12.83
C THR A 311 -4.63 -34.61 -14.33
N GLY A 312 -3.51 -34.52 -15.05
CA GLY A 312 -3.40 -34.68 -16.51
C GLY A 312 -4.52 -34.05 -17.33
N GLY A 313 -4.34 -32.78 -17.70
CA GLY A 313 -5.10 -32.13 -18.76
C GLY A 313 -4.20 -31.18 -19.54
N ASP A 314 -4.48 -31.01 -20.84
CA ASP A 314 -3.87 -29.95 -21.65
C ASP A 314 -4.38 -28.61 -21.13
N LEU A 315 -3.64 -28.05 -20.18
CA LEU A 315 -3.90 -26.75 -19.59
C LEU A 315 -3.11 -25.71 -20.36
N SER A 316 -3.64 -24.51 -20.54
CA SER A 316 -2.91 -23.39 -21.12
C SER A 316 -3.11 -22.14 -20.29
N ALA A 317 -2.09 -21.30 -20.20
CA ALA A 317 -2.23 -20.00 -19.60
C ALA A 317 -3.26 -19.16 -20.39
N PRO A 318 -4.22 -18.50 -19.72
CA PRO A 318 -5.18 -17.63 -20.38
C PRO A 318 -4.50 -16.39 -20.96
N ILE A 319 -4.82 -16.09 -22.22
CA ILE A 319 -4.37 -14.87 -22.91
C ILE A 319 -5.60 -14.08 -23.31
N VAL A 320 -5.89 -13.01 -22.55
CA VAL A 320 -6.93 -12.04 -22.89
C VAL A 320 -6.46 -11.24 -24.11
N GLN A 321 -7.34 -11.10 -25.11
CA GLN A 321 -7.02 -10.38 -26.34
C GLN A 321 -7.80 -9.05 -26.38
N PRO A 322 -7.14 -7.88 -26.28
CA PRO A 322 -7.80 -6.61 -26.54
C PRO A 322 -8.29 -6.54 -28.00
N ILE A 323 -9.51 -6.05 -28.20
CA ILE A 323 -10.16 -5.89 -29.51
C ILE A 323 -10.10 -4.41 -29.91
N GLY A 324 -9.89 -4.15 -31.20
CA GLY A 324 -9.82 -2.78 -31.72
C GLY A 324 -8.53 -2.04 -31.34
N VAL A 325 -7.45 -2.78 -31.13
CA VAL A 325 -6.09 -2.26 -30.89
C VAL A 325 -5.19 -2.49 -32.09
N GLU A 326 -4.29 -1.56 -32.36
CA GLU A 326 -3.29 -1.62 -33.44
C GLU A 326 -2.22 -2.68 -33.18
N ARG A 327 -1.83 -2.83 -31.91
CA ARG A 327 -0.87 -3.84 -31.47
C ARG A 327 -1.10 -4.21 -30.02
N ALA A 328 -1.10 -5.51 -29.75
CA ALA A 328 -1.04 -6.07 -28.41
C ALA A 328 0.20 -6.96 -28.27
N LYS A 329 0.97 -6.73 -27.21
CA LYS A 329 2.02 -7.65 -26.75
C LYS A 329 1.78 -7.95 -25.28
N GLY A 330 2.38 -9.00 -24.76
CA GLY A 330 2.18 -9.30 -23.36
C GLY A 330 3.16 -10.26 -22.73
N TRP A 331 2.96 -10.46 -21.45
CA TRP A 331 3.75 -11.34 -20.59
C TRP A 331 2.84 -12.23 -19.77
N VAL A 332 3.30 -13.45 -19.54
CA VAL A 332 2.64 -14.41 -18.66
C VAL A 332 3.63 -14.81 -17.58
N GLY A 333 3.25 -14.66 -16.33
CA GLY A 333 3.89 -15.28 -15.18
C GLY A 333 3.03 -16.42 -14.67
N VAL A 334 3.64 -17.55 -14.32
CA VAL A 334 2.91 -18.70 -13.75
C VAL A 334 3.47 -19.01 -12.36
N GLU A 335 2.60 -18.97 -11.36
CA GLU A 335 2.88 -19.38 -9.98
C GLU A 335 2.14 -20.69 -9.64
N SER A 336 2.79 -21.50 -8.81
CA SER A 336 2.17 -22.67 -8.19
C SER A 336 1.84 -22.35 -6.74
N ARG A 337 0.72 -22.87 -6.24
CA ARG A 337 0.42 -22.87 -4.80
C ARG A 337 0.28 -24.32 -4.33
N GLY A 338 0.98 -24.66 -3.27
CA GLY A 338 0.94 -26.00 -2.67
C GLY A 338 1.92 -26.98 -3.31
N ASN A 339 1.47 -28.23 -3.48
CA ASN A 339 2.28 -29.38 -3.91
C ASN A 339 2.24 -29.66 -5.41
N LEU A 340 1.93 -28.64 -6.21
CA LEU A 340 1.85 -28.75 -7.67
C LEU A 340 3.20 -28.43 -8.32
N GLU A 341 3.71 -29.37 -9.11
CA GLU A 341 4.79 -29.12 -10.05
C GLU A 341 4.22 -28.61 -11.38
N ILE A 342 4.76 -27.50 -11.88
CA ILE A 342 4.34 -26.87 -13.13
C ILE A 342 5.52 -26.85 -14.10
N GLN A 343 5.30 -27.37 -15.30
CA GLN A 343 6.25 -27.35 -16.40
C GLN A 343 5.64 -26.67 -17.63
N GLY A 344 6.47 -25.98 -18.42
CA GLY A 344 6.07 -25.43 -19.70
C GLY A 344 5.89 -26.51 -20.77
N GLY A 345 4.86 -26.39 -21.60
CA GLY A 345 4.69 -27.19 -22.82
C GLY A 345 5.31 -26.52 -24.05
N ASP A 346 4.98 -27.06 -25.22
CA ASP A 346 5.42 -26.51 -26.52
C ASP A 346 4.65 -25.22 -26.84
N VAL A 347 5.33 -24.08 -26.70
CA VAL A 347 4.73 -22.76 -26.89
C VAL A 347 4.54 -22.42 -28.38
N VAL A 348 3.48 -21.68 -28.69
CA VAL A 348 3.21 -21.13 -30.03
C VAL A 348 3.20 -19.61 -29.94
N GLN A 349 4.01 -18.93 -30.77
CA GLN A 349 4.12 -17.46 -30.81
C GLN A 349 4.39 -16.76 -29.45
N ALA A 350 4.96 -17.50 -28.51
CA ALA A 350 5.49 -17.01 -27.24
C ALA A 350 6.95 -17.44 -27.07
N THR A 351 7.69 -16.75 -26.21
CA THR A 351 9.09 -17.04 -25.91
C THR A 351 9.28 -17.12 -24.40
N PRO A 352 9.88 -18.19 -23.86
CA PRO A 352 10.26 -18.25 -22.45
C PRO A 352 11.24 -17.13 -22.09
N VAL A 353 11.12 -16.59 -20.89
CA VAL A 353 12.03 -15.56 -20.36
C VAL A 353 12.44 -15.90 -18.93
N ASP A 354 13.54 -15.29 -18.46
CA ASP A 354 13.88 -15.35 -17.04
C ASP A 354 12.74 -14.71 -16.23
N VAL A 355 12.27 -15.40 -15.20
CA VAL A 355 11.19 -14.92 -14.33
C VAL A 355 11.52 -13.57 -13.70
N ARG A 356 12.79 -13.31 -13.37
CA ARG A 356 13.25 -12.02 -12.82
C ARG A 356 13.15 -10.87 -13.81
N SER A 357 13.00 -11.17 -15.10
CA SER A 357 12.80 -10.18 -16.16
C SER A 357 11.33 -9.87 -16.41
N LEU A 358 10.40 -10.52 -15.70
CA LEU A 358 8.97 -10.21 -15.82
C LEU A 358 8.67 -8.79 -15.30
N PRO A 359 7.70 -8.10 -15.91
CA PRO A 359 7.31 -6.74 -15.50
C PRO A 359 6.80 -6.66 -14.05
N ALA A 360 6.92 -5.48 -13.44
CA ALA A 360 6.39 -5.20 -12.10
C ALA A 360 4.87 -5.41 -12.00
N ALA A 361 4.13 -5.27 -13.11
CA ALA A 361 2.71 -5.58 -13.19
C ALA A 361 2.39 -7.07 -12.90
N ILE A 362 3.39 -7.96 -12.95
CA ILE A 362 3.28 -9.38 -12.58
C ILE A 362 3.96 -9.62 -11.23
N LEU A 363 5.22 -9.23 -11.08
CA LEU A 363 5.99 -9.53 -9.87
C LEU A 363 5.53 -8.74 -8.63
N GLY A 364 4.90 -7.58 -8.84
CA GLY A 364 4.42 -6.70 -7.77
C GLY A 364 3.06 -7.07 -7.19
N ILE A 365 2.36 -8.05 -7.78
CA ILE A 365 1.01 -8.46 -7.36
C ILE A 365 0.97 -9.84 -6.71
N THR A 366 2.14 -10.46 -6.46
CA THR A 366 2.24 -11.75 -5.77
C THR A 366 3.42 -11.82 -4.81
N GLU A 367 3.21 -12.53 -3.70
CA GLU A 367 4.26 -12.93 -2.76
C GLU A 367 4.77 -14.36 -3.02
N GLN A 368 4.11 -15.09 -3.92
CA GLN A 368 4.50 -16.46 -4.28
C GLN A 368 5.64 -16.46 -5.29
N PRO A 369 6.54 -17.45 -5.25
CA PRO A 369 7.55 -17.63 -6.29
C PRO A 369 6.88 -17.88 -7.65
N VAL A 370 7.08 -16.97 -8.59
CA VAL A 370 6.75 -17.21 -10.00
C VAL A 370 7.76 -18.23 -10.54
N LEU A 371 7.26 -19.28 -11.19
CA LEU A 371 8.05 -20.43 -11.64
C LEU A 371 8.39 -20.36 -13.13
N LEU A 372 7.45 -19.86 -13.94
CA LEU A 372 7.61 -19.75 -15.39
C LEU A 372 7.29 -18.32 -15.84
N GLY A 373 8.03 -17.85 -16.84
CA GLY A 373 7.84 -16.55 -17.47
C GLY A 373 7.83 -16.67 -18.99
N TYR A 374 6.88 -16.00 -19.64
CA TYR A 374 6.76 -15.95 -21.09
C TYR A 374 6.50 -14.53 -21.58
N LYS A 375 6.99 -14.20 -22.78
CA LYS A 375 6.59 -13.00 -23.53
C LYS A 375 6.00 -13.37 -24.88
N TYR A 376 5.05 -12.61 -25.36
CA TYR A 376 4.43 -12.78 -26.68
C TYR A 376 4.18 -11.44 -27.37
N LEU A 377 4.11 -11.46 -28.70
CA LEU A 377 3.94 -10.25 -29.53
C LEU A 377 2.58 -10.20 -30.26
N THR A 378 1.71 -11.18 -30.03
CA THR A 378 0.41 -11.34 -30.66
C THR A 378 -0.56 -12.04 -29.71
N GLY A 379 -1.85 -11.71 -29.78
CA GLY A 379 -2.90 -12.37 -29.01
C GLY A 379 -3.14 -13.84 -29.40
N GLU A 380 -2.62 -14.29 -30.54
CA GLU A 380 -2.72 -15.68 -31.02
C GLU A 380 -1.75 -16.65 -30.33
N ALA A 381 -0.94 -16.16 -29.38
CA ALA A 381 -0.01 -16.98 -28.63
C ALA A 381 -0.73 -18.10 -27.85
N SER A 382 -0.02 -19.21 -27.66
CA SER A 382 -0.44 -20.31 -26.80
C SER A 382 0.71 -20.72 -25.89
N VAL A 383 0.42 -20.81 -24.60
CA VAL A 383 1.36 -21.24 -23.57
C VAL A 383 0.76 -22.46 -22.85
N PRO A 384 0.95 -23.67 -23.39
CA PRO A 384 0.54 -24.89 -22.70
C PRO A 384 1.34 -25.12 -21.42
N LEU A 385 0.69 -25.66 -20.41
CA LEU A 385 1.21 -25.94 -19.08
C LEU A 385 0.94 -27.42 -18.76
N LYS A 386 1.96 -28.10 -18.23
CA LYS A 386 1.85 -29.46 -17.70
C LYS A 386 1.88 -29.37 -16.19
N ILE A 387 0.89 -29.98 -15.55
CA ILE A 387 0.76 -30.02 -14.10
C ILE A 387 0.91 -31.45 -13.60
N GLN A 388 1.68 -31.62 -12.54
CA GLN A 388 1.79 -32.87 -11.80
C GLN A 388 1.58 -32.58 -10.32
N GLN A 389 0.53 -33.16 -9.74
CA GLN A 389 0.30 -33.10 -8.31
C GLN A 389 1.16 -34.15 -7.62
N HIS A 390 1.90 -33.72 -6.61
CA HIS A 390 2.62 -34.61 -5.70
C HIS A 390 1.84 -34.76 -4.41
N ASP A 391 1.99 -35.91 -3.75
CA ASP A 391 1.41 -36.11 -2.43
C ASP A 391 2.15 -35.25 -1.39
N ASP A 392 1.41 -34.62 -0.48
CA ASP A 392 2.02 -33.98 0.68
C ASP A 392 2.70 -35.03 1.55
N VAL A 393 3.97 -34.81 1.86
CA VAL A 393 4.65 -35.57 2.92
C VAL A 393 4.36 -34.87 4.23
N ASP A 394 3.69 -35.57 5.15
CA ASP A 394 3.47 -35.09 6.51
C ASP A 394 4.82 -34.96 7.24
N VAL A 395 5.42 -33.77 7.16
CA VAL A 395 6.51 -33.37 8.07
C VAL A 395 5.93 -33.28 9.47
N LEU A 396 6.65 -33.76 10.50
CA LEU A 396 6.25 -33.71 11.91
C LEU A 396 5.67 -32.34 12.29
N VAL A 397 4.35 -32.29 12.36
CA VAL A 397 3.62 -31.04 12.57
C VAL A 397 3.48 -30.71 14.06
N THR A 398 3.70 -31.72 14.89
CA THR A 398 3.63 -31.67 16.34
C THR A 398 4.68 -32.58 16.94
N LEU A 399 5.42 -32.08 17.93
CA LEU A 399 6.47 -32.80 18.65
C LEU A 399 6.35 -32.51 20.14
N LEU A 400 6.67 -33.50 20.97
CA LEU A 400 6.87 -33.29 22.40
C LEU A 400 8.38 -33.08 22.61
N ASP A 401 8.79 -31.83 22.84
CA ASP A 401 10.18 -31.52 23.20
C ASP A 401 10.53 -32.33 24.46
N GLU A 402 9.60 -32.40 25.42
CA GLU A 402 9.81 -33.08 26.69
C GLU A 402 8.52 -33.70 27.24
N THR A 403 8.63 -34.91 27.79
CA THR A 403 7.58 -35.56 28.60
C THR A 403 8.10 -35.74 30.02
N ARG A 404 7.47 -35.07 30.99
CA ARG A 404 7.80 -35.19 32.43
C ARG A 404 6.66 -35.84 33.18
N ALA A 405 6.92 -37.00 33.80
CA ALA A 405 5.94 -37.70 34.60
C ALA A 405 6.33 -37.77 36.08
N ARG A 406 5.33 -37.67 36.95
CA ARG A 406 5.46 -37.87 38.39
C ARG A 406 4.38 -38.83 38.84
N THR A 407 4.78 -39.97 39.39
CA THR A 407 3.84 -40.95 39.94
C THR A 407 4.07 -41.09 41.43
N MET A 408 3.00 -40.96 42.21
CA MET A 408 2.97 -41.41 43.59
C MET A 408 2.06 -42.63 43.70
N TRP A 409 2.30 -43.49 44.69
CA TRP A 409 1.40 -44.61 44.98
C TRP A 409 1.12 -44.71 46.47
N THR A 410 0.12 -45.52 46.83
CA THR A 410 -0.28 -45.79 48.21
C THR A 410 -0.12 -47.28 48.57
N PRO A 411 -0.05 -47.65 49.86
CA PRO A 411 -0.07 -49.05 50.27
C PRO A 411 -1.31 -49.82 49.77
N GLU A 412 -2.41 -49.12 49.53
CA GLU A 412 -3.65 -49.68 48.98
C GLU A 412 -3.57 -49.96 47.46
N GLY A 413 -2.44 -49.63 46.81
CA GLY A 413 -2.24 -49.87 45.38
C GLY A 413 -2.72 -48.73 44.48
N ARG A 414 -3.42 -47.72 45.02
CA ARG A 414 -3.82 -46.53 44.25
C ARG A 414 -2.59 -45.73 43.83
N ARG A 415 -2.58 -45.29 42.58
CA ARG A 415 -1.51 -44.47 41.99
C ARG A 415 -2.11 -43.20 41.44
N LEU A 416 -1.41 -42.09 41.64
CA LEU A 416 -1.75 -40.80 41.05
C LEU A 416 -0.55 -40.36 40.23
N THR A 417 -0.78 -40.13 38.93
CA THR A 417 0.26 -39.74 37.99
C THR A 417 -0.11 -38.40 37.35
N SER A 418 0.81 -37.44 37.40
CA SER A 418 0.79 -36.22 36.57
C SER A 418 1.83 -36.35 35.47
N VAL A 419 1.44 -36.02 34.24
CA VAL A 419 2.32 -35.96 33.08
C VAL A 419 2.20 -34.59 32.44
N VAL A 420 3.33 -33.91 32.29
CA VAL A 420 3.46 -32.63 31.60
C VAL A 420 4.22 -32.84 30.31
N TYR A 421 3.60 -32.45 29.20
CA TYR A 421 4.18 -32.47 27.87
C TYR A 421 4.54 -31.04 27.43
N GLN A 422 5.77 -30.81 26.98
CA GLN A 422 6.18 -29.59 26.30
C GLN A 422 5.93 -29.74 24.80
N VAL A 423 4.86 -29.14 24.30
CA VAL A 423 4.35 -29.35 22.95
C VAL A 423 4.75 -28.21 22.02
N ARG A 424 5.35 -28.53 20.87
CA ARG A 424 5.36 -27.63 19.71
C ARG A 424 4.34 -28.12 18.72
N ASN A 425 3.39 -27.27 18.34
CA ASN A 425 2.30 -27.64 17.44
C ASN A 425 2.11 -26.59 16.35
N ASN A 426 2.10 -27.00 15.09
CA ASN A 426 1.81 -26.09 13.98
C ASN A 426 0.36 -26.18 13.50
N ARG A 427 -0.21 -27.40 13.38
CA ARG A 427 -1.56 -27.61 12.77
C ARG A 427 -2.42 -28.74 13.37
N LYS A 428 -1.92 -29.54 14.32
CA LYS A 428 -2.69 -30.67 14.86
C LYS A 428 -3.73 -30.15 15.86
N GLN A 429 -4.98 -30.62 15.74
CA GLN A 429 -6.10 -30.13 16.55
C GLN A 429 -6.18 -30.79 17.94
N PHE A 430 -5.74 -32.05 18.06
CA PHE A 430 -5.80 -32.81 19.31
C PHE A 430 -4.51 -33.62 19.50
N LEU A 431 -4.01 -33.69 20.74
CA LEU A 431 -3.05 -34.70 21.19
C LEU A 431 -3.85 -35.94 21.59
N ARG A 432 -3.55 -37.09 20.98
CA ARG A 432 -4.23 -38.34 21.31
C ARG A 432 -3.40 -39.09 22.33
N LEU A 433 -4.04 -39.52 23.41
CA LEU A 433 -3.40 -40.25 24.50
C LEU A 433 -4.11 -41.59 24.72
N SER A 434 -3.36 -42.68 24.61
CA SER A 434 -3.79 -43.98 25.13
C SER A 434 -3.40 -44.07 26.59
N LEU A 435 -4.37 -43.97 27.50
CA LEU A 435 -4.12 -44.10 28.94
C LEU A 435 -3.78 -45.56 29.32
N PRO A 436 -3.05 -45.79 30.43
CA PRO A 436 -2.87 -47.12 30.99
C PRO A 436 -4.20 -47.83 31.26
N ASP A 437 -4.19 -49.17 31.25
CA ASP A 437 -5.38 -49.97 31.54
C ASP A 437 -5.97 -49.60 32.92
N GLN A 438 -7.29 -49.44 32.99
CA GLN A 438 -8.03 -49.06 34.21
C GLN A 438 -7.64 -47.68 34.79
N ALA A 439 -6.97 -46.83 34.01
CA ALA A 439 -6.72 -45.44 34.40
C ALA A 439 -7.97 -44.57 34.19
N GLU A 440 -8.26 -43.72 35.17
CA GLU A 440 -9.31 -42.71 35.09
C GLU A 440 -8.66 -41.32 35.03
N LEU A 441 -8.97 -40.57 33.96
CA LEU A 441 -8.48 -39.21 33.78
C LEU A 441 -9.22 -38.26 34.74
N TRP A 442 -8.48 -37.56 35.59
CA TRP A 442 -9.03 -36.62 36.57
C TRP A 442 -8.99 -35.17 36.08
N SER A 443 -7.92 -34.77 35.39
CA SER A 443 -7.81 -33.41 34.85
C SER A 443 -6.90 -33.35 33.63
N ALA A 444 -7.16 -32.37 32.76
CA ALA A 444 -6.28 -31.98 31.67
C ALA A 444 -6.20 -30.45 31.56
N SER A 445 -5.03 -29.93 31.21
CA SER A 445 -4.83 -28.50 30.95
C SER A 445 -3.92 -28.26 29.74
N VAL A 446 -4.13 -27.12 29.07
CA VAL A 446 -3.36 -26.68 27.88
C VAL A 446 -2.98 -25.22 28.11
N GLY A 447 -1.68 -24.92 28.09
CA GLY A 447 -1.16 -23.60 28.43
C GLY A 447 -1.53 -23.16 29.85
N GLY A 448 -1.71 -24.10 30.78
CA GLY A 448 -2.15 -23.81 32.16
C GLY A 448 -3.66 -23.52 32.31
N ARG A 449 -4.46 -23.67 31.25
CA ARG A 449 -5.93 -23.58 31.31
C ARG A 449 -6.54 -24.97 31.33
N ALA A 450 -7.46 -25.24 32.26
CA ALA A 450 -8.22 -26.48 32.25
C ALA A 450 -9.00 -26.61 30.93
N VAL A 451 -8.94 -27.80 30.31
CA VAL A 451 -9.68 -28.12 29.09
C VAL A 451 -10.55 -29.34 29.33
N GLN A 452 -11.62 -29.48 28.55
CA GLN A 452 -12.44 -30.69 28.54
C GLN A 452 -11.94 -31.66 27.45
N PRO A 453 -11.37 -32.81 27.82
CA PRO A 453 -10.98 -33.83 26.86
C PRO A 453 -12.20 -34.47 26.20
N ALA A 454 -12.03 -34.93 24.95
CA ALA A 454 -13.02 -35.78 24.29
C ALA A 454 -12.55 -37.24 24.24
N SER A 455 -13.47 -38.19 24.09
CA SER A 455 -13.14 -39.60 23.85
C SER A 455 -13.28 -39.90 22.36
N ALA A 456 -12.27 -40.54 21.78
CA ALA A 456 -12.35 -41.10 20.43
C ALA A 456 -13.07 -42.46 20.43
N PRO A 457 -13.59 -42.93 19.27
CA PRO A 457 -14.27 -44.23 19.16
C PRO A 457 -13.40 -45.44 19.52
N ASP A 458 -12.09 -45.30 19.41
CA ASP A 458 -11.08 -46.31 19.77
C ASP A 458 -10.68 -46.27 21.26
N GLY A 459 -11.31 -45.41 22.05
CA GLY A 459 -11.05 -45.26 23.49
C GLY A 459 -9.88 -44.32 23.83
N GLN A 460 -9.21 -43.73 22.84
CA GLN A 460 -8.17 -42.73 23.12
C GLN A 460 -8.77 -41.42 23.62
N ILE A 461 -8.04 -40.74 24.51
CA ILE A 461 -8.41 -39.40 24.95
C ILE A 461 -7.84 -38.36 23.98
N LEU A 462 -8.68 -37.40 23.59
CA LEU A 462 -8.35 -36.28 22.71
C LEU A 462 -8.21 -35.01 23.55
N ILE A 463 -6.98 -34.53 23.71
CA ILE A 463 -6.69 -33.24 24.37
C ILE A 463 -6.61 -32.15 23.30
N PRO A 464 -7.46 -31.11 23.31
CA PRO A 464 -7.41 -30.05 22.31
C PRO A 464 -6.07 -29.32 22.35
N LEU A 465 -5.50 -29.03 21.19
CA LEU A 465 -4.24 -28.31 21.06
C LEU A 465 -4.44 -26.93 20.44
N VAL A 466 -3.64 -25.97 20.89
CA VAL A 466 -3.47 -24.64 20.29
C VAL A 466 -2.28 -24.64 19.33
N ARG A 467 -2.19 -23.62 18.47
CA ARG A 467 -1.05 -23.42 17.59
C ARG A 467 0.08 -22.71 18.35
N SER A 468 1.30 -23.24 18.23
CA SER A 468 2.52 -22.59 18.70
C SER A 468 2.72 -21.24 18.02
N GLN A 469 3.12 -20.24 18.80
CA GLN A 469 3.48 -18.93 18.27
C GLN A 469 4.83 -19.00 17.56
N ALA A 470 4.97 -18.31 16.44
CA ALA A 470 6.25 -18.16 15.75
C ALA A 470 6.97 -16.92 16.31
N THR A 471 8.14 -17.12 16.94
CA THR A 471 9.01 -16.01 17.38
C THR A 471 10.38 -16.19 16.74
N GLY A 472 10.80 -15.22 15.93
CA GLY A 472 12.10 -15.28 15.24
C GLY A 472 12.26 -16.47 14.29
N GLY A 473 11.16 -17.01 13.74
CA GLY A 473 11.16 -18.17 12.84
C GLY A 473 11.11 -19.54 13.54
N ALA A 474 11.13 -19.61 14.87
CA ALA A 474 10.95 -20.84 15.63
C ALA A 474 9.59 -20.89 16.32
N LEU A 475 8.96 -22.08 16.37
CA LEU A 475 7.72 -22.31 17.12
C LEU A 475 8.01 -22.40 18.62
N ALA A 476 7.37 -21.58 19.44
CA ALA A 476 7.43 -21.68 20.90
C ALA A 476 6.68 -22.91 21.41
N ALA A 477 7.24 -23.59 22.42
CA ALA A 477 6.58 -24.71 23.08
C ALA A 477 5.55 -24.21 24.13
N PHE A 478 4.51 -24.99 24.36
CA PHE A 478 3.52 -24.76 25.43
C PHE A 478 3.23 -26.06 26.19
N GLU A 479 2.75 -25.94 27.43
CA GLU A 479 2.50 -27.10 28.28
C GLU A 479 1.12 -27.72 28.05
N VAL A 480 1.09 -29.06 28.02
CA VAL A 480 -0.12 -29.86 28.18
C VAL A 480 0.07 -30.74 29.40
N GLU A 481 -0.76 -30.58 30.43
CA GLU A 481 -0.71 -31.41 31.64
C GLU A 481 -1.93 -32.34 31.69
N VAL A 482 -1.69 -33.60 32.04
CA VAL A 482 -2.75 -34.58 32.34
C VAL A 482 -2.49 -35.23 33.70
N VAL A 483 -3.56 -35.39 34.48
CA VAL A 483 -3.51 -36.09 35.77
C VAL A 483 -4.53 -37.22 35.73
N TYR A 484 -4.08 -38.43 36.07
CA TYR A 484 -4.93 -39.62 36.09
C TYR A 484 -4.64 -40.48 37.31
N VAL A 485 -5.63 -41.27 37.71
CA VAL A 485 -5.54 -42.24 38.80
C VAL A 485 -5.59 -43.65 38.24
N GLU A 486 -4.83 -44.56 38.84
CA GLU A 486 -4.92 -46.00 38.58
C GLU A 486 -5.23 -46.73 39.89
N ASN A 487 -6.09 -47.74 39.82
CA ASN A 487 -6.31 -48.68 40.92
C ASN A 487 -5.41 -49.90 40.74
N GLY A 488 -4.17 -49.81 41.21
CA GLY A 488 -3.23 -50.93 41.20
C GLY A 488 -3.47 -51.95 42.31
N THR A 489 -2.70 -53.04 42.28
CA THR A 489 -2.77 -54.08 43.30
C THR A 489 -2.29 -53.57 44.67
N PRO A 490 -3.04 -53.81 45.76
CA PRO A 490 -2.59 -53.49 47.11
C PRO A 490 -1.27 -54.18 47.46
N VAL A 491 -0.49 -53.54 48.33
CA VAL A 491 0.77 -54.09 48.83
C VAL A 491 0.50 -55.39 49.61
N PRO A 492 1.21 -56.49 49.33
CA PRO A 492 1.05 -57.74 50.08
C PRO A 492 1.33 -57.58 51.57
N GLU A 493 0.69 -58.39 52.43
CA GLU A 493 0.88 -58.35 53.89
C GLU A 493 2.35 -58.53 54.31
N SER A 494 3.14 -59.25 53.52
CA SER A 494 4.59 -59.42 53.73
C SER A 494 5.39 -58.11 53.64
N GLY A 495 4.78 -57.05 53.11
CA GLY A 495 5.37 -55.76 52.83
C GLY A 495 6.46 -55.79 51.76
N LYS A 496 6.47 -56.84 50.92
CA LYS A 496 7.37 -57.02 49.78
C LYS A 496 6.55 -57.16 48.51
N GLY A 497 7.03 -56.58 47.41
CA GLY A 497 6.37 -56.71 46.12
C GLY A 497 7.17 -56.08 44.99
N THR A 498 6.56 -56.07 43.81
CA THR A 498 7.09 -55.42 42.61
C THR A 498 6.16 -54.28 42.24
N PHE A 499 6.72 -53.09 42.05
CA PHE A 499 6.03 -52.00 41.42
C PHE A 499 6.15 -52.14 39.91
N VAL A 500 5.05 -51.92 39.19
CA VAL A 500 4.99 -51.89 37.73
C VAL A 500 4.02 -50.78 37.35
N ALA A 501 4.42 -49.87 36.48
CA ALA A 501 3.54 -48.84 35.95
C ALA A 501 3.91 -48.50 34.50
N THR A 502 2.92 -47.98 33.78
CA THR A 502 3.08 -47.42 32.44
C THR A 502 2.62 -45.95 32.41
N LEU A 503 3.20 -45.16 31.49
CA LEU A 503 2.71 -43.81 31.17
C LEU A 503 1.69 -43.86 30.03
N PRO A 504 0.86 -42.81 29.85
CA PRO A 504 0.04 -42.65 28.66
C PRO A 504 0.91 -42.60 27.41
N THR A 505 0.47 -43.28 26.35
CA THR A 505 1.15 -43.29 25.05
C THR A 505 0.60 -42.19 24.15
N PRO A 506 1.39 -41.15 23.84
CA PRO A 506 0.98 -40.11 22.88
C PRO A 506 1.11 -40.58 21.43
N ASP A 507 0.28 -40.02 20.55
CA ASP A 507 0.34 -40.24 19.09
C ASP A 507 1.40 -39.40 18.36
N VAL A 508 2.30 -38.77 19.12
CA VAL A 508 3.40 -37.94 18.63
C VAL A 508 4.68 -38.30 19.39
N PRO A 509 5.87 -38.18 18.75
CA PRO A 509 7.11 -38.55 19.38
C PRO A 509 7.52 -37.57 20.49
N SER A 510 8.23 -38.08 21.50
CA SER A 510 8.85 -37.30 22.57
C SER A 510 10.36 -37.33 22.43
N THR A 511 11.05 -36.19 22.46
CA THR A 511 12.52 -36.17 22.30
C THR A 511 13.27 -36.50 23.58
N TYR A 512 12.67 -36.19 24.74
CA TYR A 512 13.17 -36.58 26.05
C TYR A 512 12.02 -37.00 26.95
N VAL A 513 12.23 -38.04 27.75
CA VAL A 513 11.27 -38.51 28.76
C VAL A 513 11.98 -38.57 30.10
N ALA A 514 11.39 -37.95 31.12
CA ALA A 514 11.79 -38.06 32.51
C ALA A 514 10.61 -38.52 33.36
N TRP A 515 10.80 -39.57 34.16
CA TRP A 515 9.78 -40.10 35.04
C TRP A 515 10.32 -40.29 36.46
N THR A 516 9.75 -39.57 37.41
CA THR A 516 10.03 -39.73 38.84
C THR A 516 8.90 -40.46 39.52
N VAL A 517 9.24 -41.55 40.21
CA VAL A 517 8.29 -42.32 41.03
C VAL A 517 8.59 -42.08 42.51
N TYR A 518 7.58 -41.67 43.27
CA TYR A 518 7.65 -41.36 44.70
C TYR A 518 7.19 -42.57 45.51
N ALA A 519 8.15 -43.26 46.13
CA ALA A 519 7.89 -44.42 46.98
C ALA A 519 7.50 -43.98 48.42
N PRO A 520 6.37 -44.43 48.99
CA PRO A 520 5.89 -43.98 50.30
C PRO A 520 6.78 -44.36 51.49
N GLY A 521 6.87 -43.49 52.50
CA GLY A 521 7.48 -43.78 53.80
C GLY A 521 8.93 -44.30 53.72
N ASP A 522 9.28 -45.26 54.59
CA ASP A 522 10.62 -45.89 54.64
C ASP A 522 10.80 -47.04 53.62
N THR A 523 10.10 -47.00 52.48
CA THR A 523 10.17 -48.06 51.47
C THR A 523 11.61 -48.29 51.00
N LYS A 524 12.08 -49.53 51.15
CA LYS A 524 13.43 -49.94 50.73
C LYS A 524 13.35 -50.56 49.34
N ILE A 525 13.91 -49.88 48.36
CA ILE A 525 14.00 -50.36 46.98
C ILE A 525 15.23 -51.26 46.85
N LYS A 526 15.08 -52.42 46.19
CA LYS A 526 16.18 -53.35 45.98
C LYS A 526 17.12 -52.80 44.90
N ARG A 527 18.39 -52.60 45.25
CA ARG A 527 19.40 -52.16 44.29
C ARG A 527 19.47 -53.19 43.15
N ARG A 528 19.43 -52.73 41.89
CA ARG A 528 19.45 -53.54 40.65
C ARG A 528 18.18 -54.32 40.30
N SER A 529 17.03 -54.01 40.89
CA SER A 529 15.75 -54.61 40.46
C SER A 529 15.02 -53.81 39.38
N TYR A 530 15.63 -52.74 38.86
CA TYR A 530 15.00 -51.85 37.89
C TYR A 530 14.88 -52.55 36.52
N ALA A 531 13.68 -52.54 35.95
CA ALA A 531 13.39 -53.06 34.62
C ALA A 531 12.36 -52.17 33.90
N GLY A 532 12.14 -52.42 32.62
CA GLY A 532 11.31 -51.57 31.74
C GLY A 532 12.13 -50.99 30.59
N ASN A 533 11.54 -50.04 29.85
CA ASN A 533 12.15 -49.42 28.68
C ASN A 533 12.65 -47.98 28.93
N LEU A 534 12.63 -47.51 30.18
CA LEU A 534 13.38 -46.35 30.64
C LEU A 534 14.59 -46.76 31.49
N ALA A 535 15.70 -46.04 31.35
CA ALA A 535 16.90 -46.27 32.14
C ALA A 535 16.74 -45.67 33.54
N HIS A 536 17.03 -46.44 34.59
CA HIS A 536 17.14 -45.89 35.95
C HIS A 536 18.38 -45.00 36.07
N VAL A 537 18.21 -43.82 36.64
CA VAL A 537 19.28 -42.85 36.90
C VAL A 537 19.23 -42.36 38.33
N ASP A 538 20.38 -42.02 38.91
CA ASP A 538 20.42 -41.43 40.26
C ASP A 538 19.89 -39.98 40.25
N TYR A 539 20.17 -39.25 39.16
CA TYR A 539 19.70 -37.88 38.91
C TYR A 539 19.29 -37.77 37.44
N LEU A 540 18.22 -37.03 37.17
CA LEU A 540 17.76 -36.78 35.81
C LEU A 540 18.75 -35.88 35.07
N SER A 541 19.04 -36.21 33.81
CA SER A 541 19.94 -35.45 32.94
C SER A 541 19.46 -34.00 32.72
N ASN A 542 18.14 -33.77 32.80
CA ASN A 542 17.54 -32.44 32.85
C ASN A 542 16.77 -32.27 34.18
N PRO A 543 17.40 -31.74 35.25
CA PRO A 543 16.86 -31.80 36.61
C PRO A 543 15.48 -31.14 36.70
N ILE A 544 14.55 -31.81 37.39
CA ILE A 544 13.23 -31.26 37.67
C ILE A 544 13.40 -30.09 38.66
N PRO A 545 12.89 -28.87 38.37
CA PRO A 545 12.89 -27.79 39.33
C PRO A 545 12.17 -28.22 40.62
N THR A 546 12.93 -28.37 41.70
CA THR A 546 12.46 -28.75 43.03
C THR A 546 12.07 -27.47 43.77
N GLY A 547 10.92 -26.91 43.41
CA GLY A 547 10.38 -25.71 44.04
C GLY A 547 8.90 -25.58 43.72
N THR A 548 8.12 -25.08 44.69
CA THR A 548 6.72 -24.64 44.56
C THR A 548 6.47 -24.12 43.16
N VAL A 549 5.48 -24.69 42.45
CA VAL A 549 5.02 -24.35 41.08
C VAL A 549 5.40 -22.92 40.73
N ALA A 550 6.64 -22.73 40.28
CA ALA A 550 7.10 -21.47 39.78
C ALA A 550 6.54 -21.49 38.38
N TYR A 551 5.46 -20.74 38.18
CA TYR A 551 5.04 -20.34 36.85
C TYR A 551 6.28 -19.80 36.15
N ILE A 552 6.97 -20.64 35.39
CA ILE A 552 7.81 -20.15 34.32
C ILE A 552 6.79 -19.57 33.37
N GLU A 553 6.82 -18.25 33.16
CA GLU A 553 6.03 -17.56 32.14
C GLU A 553 6.47 -18.07 30.75
N THR A 554 6.14 -19.31 30.41
CA THR A 554 6.14 -19.82 29.03
C THR A 554 4.78 -19.63 28.38
N VAL A 555 3.75 -19.33 29.17
CA VAL A 555 2.41 -19.05 28.69
C VAL A 555 2.35 -17.60 28.21
N THR A 556 2.47 -17.40 26.90
CA THR A 556 2.21 -16.07 26.34
C THR A 556 0.72 -15.73 26.50
N PRO A 557 0.35 -14.45 26.67
CA PRO A 557 -1.04 -14.03 26.76
C PRO A 557 -1.91 -14.52 25.61
N GLU A 558 -1.31 -14.70 24.43
CA GLU A 558 -1.98 -15.14 23.20
C GLU A 558 -2.30 -16.64 23.24
N VAL A 559 -1.39 -17.49 23.73
CA VAL A 559 -1.66 -18.92 23.97
C VAL A 559 -2.81 -19.05 24.97
N GLN A 560 -2.77 -18.23 26.01
CA GLN A 560 -3.81 -18.17 27.04
C GLN A 560 -5.17 -17.71 26.49
N GLN A 561 -5.17 -16.78 25.52
CA GLN A 561 -6.35 -16.30 24.81
C GLN A 561 -6.88 -17.28 23.75
N GLN A 562 -6.02 -18.11 23.15
CA GLN A 562 -6.45 -19.15 22.21
C GLN A 562 -7.08 -20.32 22.96
N ALA A 563 -6.46 -20.75 24.07
CA ALA A 563 -7.01 -21.76 24.98
C ALA A 563 -8.37 -21.34 25.55
N ASN A 564 -8.48 -20.16 26.17
CA ASN A 564 -9.47 -19.18 25.71
C ASN A 564 -10.77 -19.60 25.00
N VAL A 565 -10.69 -19.32 23.70
CA VAL A 565 -11.70 -19.43 22.65
C VAL A 565 -11.98 -20.90 22.36
N GLN A 566 -10.94 -21.75 22.39
CA GLN A 566 -11.08 -23.17 22.12
C GLN A 566 -11.83 -23.90 23.24
N ALA A 567 -11.63 -23.49 24.50
CA ALA A 567 -12.41 -23.96 25.64
C ALA A 567 -13.86 -23.42 25.64
N GLY A 568 -14.10 -22.21 25.14
CA GLY A 568 -15.44 -21.61 25.04
C GLY A 568 -16.26 -22.02 23.81
N GLY A 569 -15.61 -22.47 22.73
CA GLY A 569 -16.24 -22.81 21.46
C GLY A 569 -16.66 -24.27 21.30
N GLY A 570 -16.08 -25.19 22.09
CA GLY A 570 -16.64 -26.53 22.29
C GLY A 570 -17.85 -26.39 23.18
N GLY A 571 -19.04 -26.78 22.70
CA GLY A 571 -20.28 -26.68 23.46
C GLY A 571 -20.11 -27.24 24.86
N MET A 572 -20.01 -26.34 25.84
CA MET A 572 -20.11 -26.67 27.26
C MET A 572 -21.52 -27.22 27.47
N GLY A 573 -21.69 -28.54 27.29
CA GLY A 573 -22.70 -29.25 28.07
C GLY A 573 -22.39 -28.98 29.55
N GLU A 574 -23.42 -29.01 30.41
CA GLU A 574 -23.36 -28.81 31.86
C GLU A 574 -22.42 -29.81 32.57
N GLY A 575 -21.12 -29.76 32.27
CA GLY A 575 -20.05 -30.54 32.83
C GLY A 575 -19.25 -29.67 33.79
N ALA A 576 -19.04 -30.16 35.01
CA ALA A 576 -18.32 -29.45 36.05
C ALA A 576 -16.92 -29.01 35.57
N VAL A 577 -16.53 -27.78 35.94
CA VAL A 577 -15.17 -27.26 35.70
C VAL A 577 -14.15 -28.24 36.33
N PRO A 578 -13.18 -28.77 35.57
CA PRO A 578 -12.17 -29.67 36.14
C PRO A 578 -11.40 -28.96 37.26
N VAL A 579 -11.34 -29.59 38.44
CA VAL A 579 -10.61 -29.06 39.59
C VAL A 579 -9.11 -29.39 39.41
N PRO A 580 -8.20 -28.42 39.50
CA PRO A 580 -6.77 -28.70 39.43
C PRO A 580 -6.35 -29.61 40.59
N VAL A 581 -5.72 -30.75 40.27
CA VAL A 581 -5.29 -31.74 41.25
C VAL A 581 -3.81 -31.54 41.56
N SER A 582 -3.48 -31.09 42.77
CA SER A 582 -2.10 -31.04 43.23
C SER A 582 -1.66 -32.41 43.77
N LEU A 583 -0.53 -32.94 43.28
CA LEU A 583 0.04 -34.16 43.85
C LEU A 583 0.73 -33.86 45.20
N PRO A 584 0.36 -34.52 46.30
CA PRO A 584 1.12 -34.44 47.55
C PRO A 584 2.40 -35.28 47.42
N LEU A 585 3.45 -34.68 46.84
CA LEU A 585 4.74 -35.33 46.63
C LEU A 585 5.42 -35.61 47.98
N GLN A 586 5.29 -36.84 48.48
CA GLN A 586 5.95 -37.34 49.68
C GLN A 586 6.55 -38.70 49.39
N GLY A 587 7.79 -38.93 49.83
CA GLY A 587 8.45 -40.23 49.70
C GLY A 587 9.84 -40.15 49.09
N LYS A 588 10.43 -41.31 48.86
CA LYS A 588 11.75 -41.45 48.23
C LYS A 588 11.61 -41.45 46.70
N GLU A 589 12.37 -40.59 46.04
CA GLU A 589 12.42 -40.50 44.58
C GLU A 589 13.14 -41.70 43.95
N VAL A 590 12.59 -42.18 42.83
CA VAL A 590 13.18 -43.16 41.92
C VAL A 590 13.06 -42.59 40.52
N ASN A 591 14.21 -42.29 39.89
CA ASN A 591 14.25 -41.55 38.64
C ASN A 591 14.54 -42.49 37.46
N PHE A 592 13.81 -42.27 36.37
CA PHE A 592 13.97 -42.97 35.11
C PHE A 592 13.97 -41.97 33.96
N GLU A 593 14.77 -42.23 32.93
CA GLU A 593 14.80 -41.39 31.74
C GLU A 593 14.98 -42.20 30.45
N LYS A 594 14.61 -41.58 29.32
CA LYS A 594 14.81 -42.12 27.98
C LYS A 594 15.07 -40.99 26.98
N LEU A 595 16.08 -41.19 26.14
CA LEU A 595 16.31 -40.37 24.95
C LEU A 595 15.43 -40.91 23.83
N ILE A 596 14.48 -40.09 23.41
CA ILE A 596 13.52 -40.36 22.34
C ILE A 596 12.53 -41.51 22.66
N ALA A 597 11.24 -41.21 22.51
CA ALA A 597 10.15 -42.18 22.50
C ALA A 597 9.26 -41.97 21.26
N LEU A 598 9.01 -43.03 20.50
CA LEU A 598 8.34 -43.02 19.19
C LEU A 598 7.02 -43.81 19.25
N GLY A 599 6.11 -43.41 20.14
CA GLY A 599 4.78 -44.01 20.25
C GLY A 599 4.75 -45.39 20.92
N GLU A 600 5.86 -45.87 21.49
CA GLU A 600 5.84 -47.05 22.34
C GLU A 600 5.26 -46.75 23.74
N THR A 601 4.66 -47.76 24.36
CA THR A 601 4.26 -47.70 25.77
C THR A 601 5.50 -47.65 26.67
N LEU A 602 5.57 -46.64 27.52
CA LEU A 602 6.68 -46.41 28.44
C LEU A 602 6.38 -47.08 29.78
N GLU A 603 7.26 -47.97 30.22
CA GLU A 603 7.07 -48.84 31.40
C GLU A 603 8.29 -48.82 32.32
N VAL A 604 8.04 -48.80 33.63
CA VAL A 604 9.06 -49.01 34.67
C VAL A 604 8.60 -50.03 35.69
N SER A 605 9.55 -50.80 36.22
CA SER A 605 9.31 -51.70 37.33
C SER A 605 10.50 -51.82 38.28
N PHE A 606 10.22 -52.13 39.56
CA PHE A 606 11.25 -52.43 40.56
C PHE A 606 10.70 -53.16 41.78
N GLU A 607 11.56 -53.94 42.45
CA GLU A 607 11.23 -54.63 43.70
C GLU A 607 11.37 -53.69 44.91
N TYR A 608 10.40 -53.76 45.83
CA TYR A 608 10.39 -52.99 47.07
C TYR A 608 10.15 -53.89 48.30
N LYS A 609 10.57 -53.42 49.48
CA LYS A 609 10.30 -54.04 50.78
C LYS A 609 10.06 -53.00 51.88
N GLY A 610 9.35 -53.40 52.93
CA GLY A 610 9.15 -52.59 54.14
C GLY A 610 7.95 -51.66 54.09
N LEU A 611 7.12 -51.74 53.03
CA LEU A 611 5.88 -50.99 52.92
C LEU A 611 4.76 -51.82 53.55
N LYS A 612 4.26 -51.44 54.73
CA LYS A 612 3.17 -52.16 55.40
C LYS A 612 1.85 -51.41 55.23
N ARG A 613 0.77 -52.15 54.99
CA ARG A 613 -0.60 -51.64 55.10
C ARG A 613 -0.86 -51.32 56.58
N LYS A 614 -1.32 -50.10 56.88
CA LYS A 614 -1.76 -49.73 58.24
C LYS A 614 -3.15 -50.26 58.50
#